data_AF-A0A7J6R9H7-F1
#
_entry.id   AF-A0A7J6R9H7-F1
#
_cell.length_a   1.000
_cell.length_b   1.000
_cell.length_c   1.000
_cell.angle_alpha   90.00
_cell.angle_beta   90.00
_cell.angle_gamma   90.00
#
_symmetry.space_group_name_H-M   'P 1'
#
loop_
_entity.id
_entity.type
_entity.pdbx_description
1 polymer ?
#
loop_
_entity_poly.entity_id
_entity_poly.type
_entity_poly.pdbx_seq_one_letter_code
_entity_poly.pdbx_strand_id
1 'polypeptide(L)'
;EEAPKEEAEEEEEEPEPTLPPTEVTDEEIKQRLSEGCYRKMPFSDISHKALSECYLSFTLPQETEKTPRGLQAFDSIKFVWEKKAAATQRLEAWVKSHKVLEKVSSITGPTDWFKQQMEAWMNTKLEWRKAQRLYQEEQAKARSEKKEEQEEEKGEEKRTEGEEGIR
;
A
#
# COMPACT_ATOMS: atom_id res chain seq x y z
N GLU A 1 68.52 -27.58 61.72
CA GLU A 1 68.08 -28.32 60.51
C GLU A 1 66.57 -28.23 60.47
N GLU A 2 66.09 -27.30 59.67
CA GLU A 2 64.71 -26.87 59.57
C GLU A 2 64.46 -26.64 58.08
N ALA A 3 63.67 -27.51 57.45
CA ALA A 3 62.88 -27.25 56.25
C ALA A 3 62.07 -28.52 55.87
N PRO A 4 60.81 -28.38 55.44
CA PRO A 4 59.74 -29.32 55.74
C PRO A 4 59.14 -30.01 54.50
N LYS A 5 58.18 -30.87 54.81
CA LYS A 5 57.39 -31.77 53.97
C LYS A 5 56.14 -31.03 53.46
N GLU A 6 55.94 -30.96 52.15
CA GLU A 6 54.68 -30.62 51.45
C GLU A 6 54.35 -31.86 50.58
N GLU A 7 53.42 -32.74 50.92
CA GLU A 7 51.95 -32.60 50.73
C GLU A 7 51.59 -32.09 49.33
N ALA A 8 51.65 -33.00 48.36
CA ALA A 8 51.00 -32.86 47.06
C ALA A 8 49.53 -33.26 47.24
N GLU A 9 48.70 -32.24 47.29
CA GLU A 9 47.24 -32.27 47.37
C GLU A 9 46.66 -32.84 46.06
N GLU A 10 45.79 -33.82 46.23
CA GLU A 10 45.08 -34.56 45.19
C GLU A 10 43.90 -33.71 44.72
N GLU A 11 44.10 -32.96 43.63
CA GLU A 11 43.06 -32.13 43.01
C GLU A 11 42.15 -33.04 42.16
N GLU A 12 41.01 -33.42 42.74
CA GLU A 12 39.90 -34.10 42.09
C GLU A 12 39.33 -33.20 40.97
N GLU A 13 39.79 -33.40 39.73
CA GLU A 13 39.14 -32.84 38.54
C GLU A 13 37.74 -33.47 38.39
N GLU A 14 36.71 -32.70 38.75
CA GLU A 14 35.32 -32.99 38.37
C GLU A 14 35.24 -33.12 36.84
N PRO A 15 34.67 -34.21 36.29
CA PRO A 15 34.54 -34.34 34.84
C PRO A 15 33.53 -33.31 34.32
N GLU A 16 34.01 -32.37 33.50
CA GLU A 16 33.14 -31.49 32.71
C GLU A 16 32.10 -32.35 31.96
N PRO A 17 30.79 -32.04 32.04
CA PRO A 17 29.79 -32.78 31.31
C PRO A 17 30.01 -32.57 29.80
N THR A 18 30.61 -33.57 29.15
CA THR A 18 30.72 -33.62 27.69
C THR A 18 29.32 -33.64 27.10
N LEU A 19 28.89 -32.49 26.58
CA LEU A 19 27.65 -32.37 25.82
C LEU A 19 27.68 -33.41 24.68
N PRO A 20 26.57 -34.13 24.42
CA PRO A 20 26.53 -35.09 23.34
C PRO A 20 26.89 -34.40 22.01
N PRO A 21 27.72 -34.99 21.16
CA PRO A 21 28.02 -34.43 19.85
C PRO A 21 26.70 -34.34 19.07
N THR A 22 26.20 -33.12 18.86
CA THR A 22 25.06 -32.87 18.00
C THR A 22 25.48 -33.17 16.56
N GLU A 23 25.20 -34.39 16.10
CA GLU A 23 25.32 -34.79 14.70
C GLU A 23 24.21 -34.13 13.88
N VAL A 24 24.34 -32.83 13.62
CA VAL A 24 23.50 -32.17 12.62
C VAL A 24 23.98 -32.67 11.26
N THR A 25 23.28 -33.65 10.68
CA THR A 25 23.62 -34.19 9.37
C THR A 25 23.39 -33.13 8.28
N ASP A 26 24.24 -33.11 7.26
CA ASP A 26 24.12 -32.18 6.12
C ASP A 26 22.75 -32.27 5.42
N GLU A 27 22.07 -33.41 5.53
CA GLU A 27 20.73 -33.65 4.99
C GLU A 27 19.65 -32.93 5.80
N GLU A 28 19.73 -32.96 7.14
CA GLU A 28 18.81 -32.25 8.02
C GLU A 28 18.97 -30.73 7.87
N ILE A 29 20.21 -30.24 7.69
CA ILE A 29 20.50 -28.83 7.41
C ILE A 29 19.84 -28.41 6.09
N LYS A 30 19.97 -29.22 5.02
CA LYS A 30 19.33 -28.94 3.73
C LYS A 30 17.81 -28.96 3.83
N GLN A 31 17.25 -29.92 4.56
CA GLN A 31 15.81 -30.00 4.77
C GLN A 31 15.29 -28.77 5.52
N ARG A 32 15.97 -28.35 6.60
CA ARG A 32 15.65 -27.12 7.35
C ARG A 32 15.80 -25.85 6.53
N LEU A 33 16.86 -25.74 5.73
CA LEU A 33 17.05 -24.61 4.81
C LEU A 33 15.97 -24.57 3.72
N SER A 34 15.45 -25.73 3.30
CA SER A 34 14.38 -25.83 2.29
C SER A 34 13.02 -25.33 2.81
N GLU A 35 12.74 -25.51 4.11
CA GLU A 35 11.51 -25.03 4.77
C GLU A 35 11.50 -23.49 4.94
N GLY A 36 12.68 -22.87 4.82
CA GLY A 36 12.91 -21.44 4.87
C GLY A 36 14.21 -21.11 5.60
N CYS A 37 14.93 -20.10 5.13
CA CYS A 37 16.18 -19.64 5.75
C CYS A 37 15.94 -18.87 7.08
N TYR A 38 14.73 -18.91 7.64
CA TYR A 38 14.35 -18.11 8.80
C TYR A 38 13.29 -18.83 9.65
N ARG A 39 13.42 -18.68 10.96
CA ARG A 39 12.47 -19.22 11.94
C ARG A 39 11.14 -18.50 11.80
N LYS A 40 10.04 -19.25 11.64
CA LYS A 40 8.69 -18.70 11.67
C LYS A 40 8.27 -18.47 13.12
N MET A 41 8.10 -17.20 13.50
CA MET A 41 7.59 -16.82 14.81
C MET A 41 6.06 -16.76 14.78
N PRO A 42 5.36 -17.20 15.84
CA PRO A 42 3.90 -17.12 15.92
C PRO A 42 3.40 -15.69 16.10
N PHE A 43 4.26 -14.78 16.57
CA PHE A 43 3.96 -13.37 16.80
C PHE A 43 4.93 -12.49 16.02
N SER A 44 4.46 -11.31 15.63
CA SER A 44 5.30 -10.28 15.03
C SER A 44 6.18 -9.63 16.08
N ASP A 45 7.48 -9.51 15.80
CA ASP A 45 8.43 -8.81 16.67
C ASP A 45 8.18 -7.29 16.72
N ILE A 46 7.57 -6.74 15.66
CA ILE A 46 7.32 -5.31 15.50
C ILE A 46 5.81 -5.06 15.54
N SER A 47 5.39 -4.01 16.24
CA SER A 47 3.98 -3.59 16.23
C SER A 47 3.57 -3.17 14.80
N HIS A 48 2.34 -3.49 14.41
CA HIS A 48 1.82 -3.10 13.09
C HIS A 48 1.91 -1.58 12.85
N LYS A 49 1.70 -0.76 13.89
CA LYS A 49 1.82 0.69 13.78
C LYS A 49 3.25 1.10 13.39
N ALA A 50 4.24 0.61 14.11
CA ALA A 50 5.65 0.91 13.82
C ALA A 50 6.05 0.43 12.42
N LEU A 51 5.58 -0.76 12.01
CA LEU A 51 5.85 -1.32 10.69
C LEU A 51 5.28 -0.43 9.57
N SER A 52 4.02 0.02 9.71
CA SER A 52 3.35 0.88 8.72
C SER A 52 4.02 2.24 8.52
N GLU A 53 4.77 2.72 9.51
CA GLU A 53 5.50 3.99 9.43
C GLU A 53 6.84 3.83 8.69
N CYS A 54 7.49 2.66 8.76
CA CYS A 54 8.87 2.49 8.33
C CYS A 54 9.08 1.56 7.13
N TYR A 55 8.12 0.70 6.78
CA TYR A 55 8.31 -0.33 5.74
C TYR A 55 8.67 0.25 4.34
N LEU A 56 8.28 1.49 4.04
CA LEU A 56 8.64 2.18 2.81
C LEU A 56 10.12 2.56 2.73
N SER A 57 10.78 2.73 3.87
CA SER A 57 12.20 3.05 3.98
C SER A 57 13.09 1.81 3.97
N PHE A 58 12.51 0.62 3.88
CA PHE A 58 13.28 -0.62 3.92
C PHE A 58 13.94 -0.88 2.57
N THR A 59 15.25 -0.92 2.57
CA THR A 59 16.08 -1.27 1.42
C THR A 59 17.16 -2.24 1.85
N LEU A 60 17.63 -3.06 0.92
CA LEU A 60 18.86 -3.82 1.16
C LEU A 60 20.06 -2.85 1.12
N PRO A 61 21.07 -3.06 1.99
CA PRO A 61 22.32 -2.31 1.94
C PRO A 61 22.92 -2.34 0.52
N GLN A 62 23.38 -1.18 0.05
CA GLN A 62 24.12 -1.08 -1.21
C GLN A 62 25.57 -0.66 -0.95
N GLU A 63 26.51 -1.20 -1.73
CA GLU A 63 27.94 -0.84 -1.65
C GLU A 63 28.17 0.64 -1.97
N THR A 64 27.30 1.23 -2.79
CA THR A 64 27.33 2.63 -3.20
C THR A 64 26.70 3.59 -2.20
N GLU A 65 26.11 3.07 -1.10
CA GLU A 65 25.42 3.90 -0.13
C GLU A 65 26.43 4.76 0.65
N LYS A 66 26.13 6.06 0.74
CA LYS A 66 26.96 7.04 1.44
C LYS A 66 26.20 7.60 2.62
N THR A 67 26.91 7.77 3.72
CA THR A 67 26.41 8.48 4.89
C THR A 67 26.17 9.96 4.56
N PRO A 68 25.38 10.70 5.36
CA PRO A 68 25.20 12.15 5.20
C PRO A 68 26.50 12.96 5.24
N ARG A 69 27.59 12.36 5.76
CA ARG A 69 28.93 12.94 5.82
C ARG A 69 29.80 12.59 4.59
N GLY A 70 29.25 11.90 3.59
CA GLY A 70 29.93 11.56 2.34
C GLY A 70 30.83 10.31 2.39
N LEU A 71 30.94 9.65 3.55
CA LEU A 71 31.69 8.40 3.72
C LEU A 71 30.87 7.21 3.24
N GLN A 72 31.54 6.18 2.69
CA GLN A 72 30.91 4.91 2.34
C GLN A 72 30.27 4.28 3.59
N ALA A 73 29.00 3.88 3.48
CA ALA A 73 28.23 3.39 4.62
C ALA A 73 28.60 1.94 5.01
N PHE A 74 29.05 1.13 4.05
CA PHE A 74 29.36 -0.27 4.24
C PHE A 74 30.68 -0.66 3.59
N ASP A 75 31.60 -1.25 4.36
CA ASP A 75 32.88 -1.75 3.84
C ASP A 75 32.70 -3.05 3.03
N SER A 76 31.84 -3.97 3.47
CA SER A 76 31.49 -5.18 2.72
C SER A 76 30.10 -5.70 3.10
N ILE A 77 29.38 -6.25 2.12
CA ILE A 77 28.04 -6.82 2.34
C ILE A 77 28.09 -8.32 2.05
N LYS A 78 27.89 -9.13 3.09
CA LYS A 78 27.90 -10.59 3.00
C LYS A 78 26.49 -11.13 3.13
N PHE A 79 26.04 -11.87 2.11
CA PHE A 79 24.75 -12.54 2.16
C PHE A 79 24.95 -13.99 2.63
N VAL A 80 24.78 -14.22 3.94
CA VAL A 80 25.07 -15.52 4.58
C VAL A 80 23.94 -16.53 4.36
N TRP A 81 22.71 -16.05 4.38
CA TRP A 81 21.52 -16.91 4.39
C TRP A 81 21.04 -17.25 2.97
N GLU A 82 21.18 -16.31 2.04
CA GLU A 82 20.71 -16.48 0.66
C GLU A 82 21.55 -15.71 -0.34
N LYS A 83 21.40 -16.00 -1.63
CA LYS A 83 22.06 -15.23 -2.70
C LYS A 83 21.42 -13.84 -2.81
N LYS A 84 22.24 -12.83 -3.15
CA LYS A 84 21.83 -11.42 -3.34
C LYS A 84 20.51 -11.26 -4.11
N ALA A 85 20.37 -11.93 -5.25
CA ALA A 85 19.18 -11.82 -6.09
C ALA A 85 17.89 -12.33 -5.40
N ALA A 86 17.97 -13.46 -4.69
CA ALA A 86 16.83 -14.03 -3.98
C ALA A 86 16.44 -13.16 -2.78
N ALA A 87 17.43 -12.63 -2.06
CA ALA A 87 17.21 -11.69 -0.96
C ALA A 87 16.51 -10.42 -1.43
N THR A 88 16.94 -9.83 -2.56
CA THR A 88 16.31 -8.63 -3.14
C THR A 88 14.87 -8.91 -3.54
N GLN A 89 14.62 -10.00 -4.27
CA GLN A 89 13.26 -10.35 -4.69
C GLN A 89 12.33 -10.57 -3.50
N ARG A 90 12.79 -11.24 -2.44
CA ARG A 90 11.97 -11.43 -1.23
C ARG A 90 11.63 -10.11 -0.56
N LEU A 91 12.62 -9.24 -0.34
CA LEU A 91 12.35 -7.95 0.28
C LEU A 91 11.39 -7.12 -0.58
N GLU A 92 11.58 -7.09 -1.89
CA GLU A 92 10.67 -6.39 -2.80
C GLU A 92 9.25 -6.97 -2.76
N ALA A 93 9.11 -8.30 -2.77
CA ALA A 93 7.82 -8.96 -2.66
C ALA A 93 7.13 -8.64 -1.33
N TRP A 94 7.90 -8.62 -0.23
CA TRP A 94 7.42 -8.25 1.10
C TRP A 94 7.00 -6.78 1.19
N VAL A 95 7.78 -5.85 0.63
CA VAL A 95 7.40 -4.43 0.56
C VAL A 95 6.15 -4.26 -0.32
N LYS A 96 6.06 -4.97 -1.45
CA LYS A 96 4.88 -4.94 -2.33
C LYS A 96 3.63 -5.44 -1.62
N SER A 97 3.70 -6.52 -0.85
CA SER A 97 2.53 -7.02 -0.11
C SER A 97 2.05 -6.02 0.93
N HIS A 98 2.96 -5.37 1.66
CA HIS A 98 2.62 -4.33 2.65
C HIS A 98 2.09 -3.06 1.98
N LYS A 99 2.58 -2.68 0.79
CA LYS A 99 2.01 -1.57 0.00
C LYS A 99 0.55 -1.79 -0.39
N VAL A 100 0.13 -3.04 -0.59
CA VAL A 100 -1.26 -3.39 -0.95
C VAL A 100 -2.15 -3.45 0.29
N LEU A 101 -1.64 -3.98 1.40
CA LEU A 101 -2.43 -4.25 2.60
C LEU A 101 -2.51 -3.05 3.55
N GLU A 102 -1.43 -2.28 3.67
CA GLU A 102 -1.32 -1.23 4.69
C GLU A 102 -1.66 0.15 4.14
N LYS A 103 -2.37 0.92 4.95
CA LYS A 103 -2.60 2.33 4.67
C LYS A 103 -1.30 3.10 4.91
N VAL A 104 -0.78 3.72 3.85
CA VAL A 104 0.37 4.62 3.95
C VAL A 104 -0.01 5.87 4.73
N SER A 105 0.53 6.05 5.94
CA SER A 105 0.30 7.25 6.76
C SER A 105 1.05 8.48 6.23
N SER A 106 2.15 8.29 5.49
CA SER A 106 2.96 9.39 4.94
C SER A 106 2.28 10.12 3.77
N ILE A 107 1.36 9.46 3.06
CA ILE A 107 0.56 10.08 2.00
C ILE A 107 -0.63 10.75 2.66
N THR A 108 -0.44 11.99 3.09
CA THR A 108 -1.47 12.80 3.77
C THR A 108 -2.47 13.42 2.81
N GLY A 109 -2.11 13.58 1.53
CA GLY A 109 -2.93 14.26 0.54
C GLY A 109 -3.14 13.45 -0.75
N PRO A 110 -4.17 13.77 -1.53
CA PRO A 110 -4.33 13.20 -2.87
C PRO A 110 -3.15 13.61 -3.76
N THR A 111 -2.64 12.66 -4.54
CA THR A 111 -1.62 12.90 -5.56
C THR A 111 -2.08 13.99 -6.54
N ASP A 112 -1.16 14.77 -7.10
CA ASP A 112 -1.52 15.85 -8.03
C ASP A 112 -2.29 15.35 -9.26
N TRP A 113 -2.01 14.12 -9.72
CA TRP A 113 -2.81 13.43 -10.73
C TRP A 113 -4.29 13.30 -10.32
N PHE A 114 -4.57 12.96 -9.07
CA PHE A 114 -5.95 12.85 -8.58
C PHE A 114 -6.62 14.21 -8.54
N LYS A 115 -5.91 15.27 -8.14
CA LYS A 115 -6.46 16.64 -8.16
C LYS A 115 -6.84 17.07 -9.58
N GLN A 116 -5.97 16.81 -10.55
CA GLN A 116 -6.24 17.10 -11.96
C GLN A 116 -7.47 16.34 -12.47
N GLN A 117 -7.58 15.05 -12.15
CA GLN A 117 -8.76 14.28 -12.57
C GLN A 117 -10.04 14.69 -11.86
N MET A 118 -9.94 15.06 -10.58
CA MET A 118 -11.08 15.59 -9.83
C MET A 118 -11.58 16.91 -10.44
N GLU A 119 -10.67 17.80 -10.84
CA GLU A 119 -11.01 19.05 -11.53
C GLU A 119 -11.66 18.79 -12.89
N ALA A 120 -11.06 17.89 -13.70
CA ALA A 120 -11.64 17.49 -14.99
C ALA A 120 -13.06 16.92 -14.82
N TRP A 121 -13.25 16.05 -13.84
CA TRP A 121 -14.56 15.48 -13.52
C TRP A 121 -15.58 16.55 -13.10
N MET A 122 -15.17 17.50 -12.25
CA MET A 122 -16.04 18.59 -11.82
C MET A 122 -16.46 19.49 -12.99
N ASN A 123 -15.56 19.73 -13.94
CA ASN A 123 -15.85 20.49 -15.16
C ASN A 123 -16.86 19.75 -16.04
N THR A 124 -16.65 18.46 -16.32
CA THR A 124 -17.61 17.63 -17.08
C THR A 124 -18.98 17.60 -16.41
N LYS A 125 -19.02 17.46 -15.09
CA LYS A 125 -20.27 17.48 -14.31
C LYS A 125 -20.99 18.84 -14.43
N LEU A 126 -20.26 19.94 -14.45
CA LEU A 126 -20.82 21.28 -14.61
C LEU A 126 -21.39 21.47 -16.02
N GLU A 127 -20.69 21.00 -17.05
CA GLU A 127 -21.16 21.02 -18.44
C GLU A 127 -22.45 20.23 -18.61
N TRP A 128 -22.54 19.03 -18.03
CA TRP A 128 -23.76 18.23 -18.07
C TRP A 128 -24.93 18.90 -17.37
N ARG A 129 -24.70 19.53 -16.21
CA ARG A 129 -25.74 20.32 -15.52
C ARG A 129 -26.22 21.51 -16.36
N LYS A 130 -25.32 22.19 -17.06
CA LYS A 130 -25.69 23.28 -17.97
C LYS A 130 -26.51 22.77 -19.14
N ALA A 131 -26.07 21.69 -19.80
CA ALA A 131 -26.79 21.07 -20.91
C ALA A 131 -28.19 20.60 -20.49
N GLN A 132 -28.31 19.98 -19.32
CA GLN A 132 -29.60 19.56 -18.77
C GLN A 132 -30.53 20.76 -18.51
N ARG A 133 -30.01 21.86 -17.98
CA ARG A 133 -30.81 23.07 -17.75
C ARG A 133 -31.30 23.67 -19.06
N LEU A 134 -30.42 23.79 -20.05
CA LEU A 134 -30.78 24.30 -21.39
C LEU A 134 -31.87 23.45 -22.05
N TYR A 135 -31.74 22.12 -21.98
CA TYR A 135 -32.75 21.20 -22.48
C TYR A 135 -34.11 21.36 -21.77
N GLN A 136 -34.11 21.55 -20.45
CA GLN A 136 -35.36 21.79 -19.70
C GLN A 136 -35.99 23.14 -20.06
N GLU A 137 -35.19 24.18 -20.24
CA GLU A 137 -35.65 25.50 -20.68
C GLU A 137 -36.27 25.44 -22.09
N GLU A 138 -35.64 24.73 -23.02
CA GLU A 138 -36.16 24.52 -24.38
C GLU A 138 -37.46 23.71 -24.38
N GLN A 139 -37.52 22.63 -23.59
CA GLN A 139 -38.75 21.86 -23.42
C GLN A 139 -39.87 22.67 -22.76
N ALA A 140 -39.56 23.56 -21.83
CA ALA A 140 -40.54 24.45 -21.21
C ALA A 140 -41.09 25.47 -22.22
N LYS A 141 -40.23 26.06 -23.06
CA LYS A 141 -40.62 26.98 -24.14
C LYS A 141 -41.48 26.29 -25.20
N ALA A 142 -41.06 25.11 -25.67
CA ALA A 142 -41.84 24.35 -26.65
C ALA A 142 -43.22 23.93 -26.10
N ARG A 143 -43.35 23.72 -24.78
CA ARG A 143 -44.64 23.46 -24.13
C ARG A 143 -45.50 24.70 -23.98
N SER A 144 -44.92 25.87 -23.72
CA SER A 144 -45.68 27.13 -23.64
C SER A 144 -46.17 27.56 -25.02
N GLU A 145 -45.33 27.49 -26.04
CA GLU A 145 -45.68 27.83 -27.43
C GLU A 145 -46.82 26.94 -27.94
N LYS A 146 -46.75 25.62 -27.73
CA LYS A 146 -47.86 24.70 -28.06
C LYS A 146 -49.16 24.99 -27.30
N LYS A 147 -49.07 25.56 -26.10
CA LYS A 147 -50.24 25.87 -25.28
C LYS A 147 -50.90 27.17 -25.73
N GLU A 148 -50.10 28.17 -26.11
CA GLU A 148 -50.60 29.41 -26.72
C GLU A 148 -51.24 29.14 -28.09
N GLU A 149 -50.63 28.31 -28.93
CA GLU A 149 -51.16 27.94 -30.25
C GLU A 149 -52.51 27.18 -30.13
N GLN A 150 -52.66 26.30 -29.13
CA GLN A 150 -53.94 25.63 -28.84
C GLN A 150 -55.01 26.56 -28.24
N GLU A 151 -54.63 27.62 -27.51
CA GLU A 151 -55.57 28.60 -26.97
C GLU A 151 -56.03 29.58 -28.06
N GLU A 152 -55.18 29.95 -29.02
CA GLU A 152 -55.57 30.74 -30.20
C GLU A 152 -56.50 29.94 -31.12
N GLU A 153 -56.19 28.68 -31.44
CA GLU A 153 -57.01 27.84 -32.32
C GLU A 153 -58.41 27.60 -31.71
N LYS A 154 -58.51 27.32 -30.40
CA LYS A 154 -59.80 27.24 -29.69
C LYS A 154 -60.54 28.57 -29.58
N GLY A 155 -59.81 29.68 -29.57
CA GLY A 155 -60.36 31.03 -29.53
C GLY A 155 -60.98 31.45 -30.87
N GLU A 156 -60.34 31.07 -31.98
CA GLU A 156 -60.86 31.25 -33.34
C GLU A 156 -62.07 30.33 -33.63
N GLU A 157 -61.99 29.05 -33.26
CA GLU A 157 -63.08 28.09 -33.47
C GLU A 157 -64.37 28.49 -32.71
N LYS A 158 -64.24 29.07 -31.51
CA LYS A 158 -65.39 29.65 -30.78
C LYS A 158 -65.94 30.94 -31.38
N ARG A 159 -65.13 31.73 -32.08
CA ARG A 159 -65.61 32.94 -32.76
C ARG A 159 -66.36 32.58 -34.04
N THR A 160 -65.90 31.59 -34.80
CA THR A 160 -66.56 31.14 -36.02
C THR A 160 -67.88 30.40 -35.74
N GLU A 161 -67.96 29.54 -34.71
CA GLU A 161 -69.24 28.93 -34.28
C GLU A 161 -70.26 29.97 -33.78
N GLY A 162 -69.81 31.05 -33.13
CA GLY A 162 -70.68 32.13 -32.67
C GLY A 162 -71.28 33.00 -33.78
N GLU A 163 -70.63 33.06 -34.95
CA GLU A 163 -71.06 33.87 -36.08
C GLU A 163 -72.01 33.12 -37.03
N GLU A 164 -71.89 31.78 -37.13
CA GLU A 164 -72.84 30.94 -37.89
C GLU A 164 -74.16 30.66 -37.15
N GLY A 165 -74.20 30.75 -35.82
CA GLY A 165 -75.41 30.54 -35.00
C GLY A 165 -76.42 31.69 -34.95
N ILE A 166 -76.15 32.82 -35.62
CA ILE A 166 -76.97 34.06 -35.58
C ILE A 166 -77.78 34.27 -36.89
N ARG A 167 -77.73 33.37 -37.87
CA ARG A 167 -78.52 33.46 -39.11
C ARG A 167 -79.88 32.78 -39.05
#